data_AF-A0A5K1K3E0-F1
#
_entry.id   AF-A0A5K1K3E0-F1
#
_cell.length_a   1.000
_cell.length_b   1.000
_cell.length_c   1.000
_cell.angle_alpha   90.00
_cell.angle_beta   90.00
_cell.angle_gamma   90.00
#
_symmetry.space_group_name_H-M   'P 1'
#
loop_
_entity.id
_entity.type
_entity.pdbx_description
1 polymer ?
#
loop_
_entity_poly.entity_id
_entity_poly.type
_entity_poly.pdbx_seq_one_letter_code
_entity_poly.pdbx_strand_id
1 'polypeptide(L)'
;MFSKACIAFVVLAASLAAAVPSCCVWFDVLDDIQENLFHGGQCGEDAHESLRLTFHDALAYSPALTAEGKFGGGGADGSIIAHSDVELTYPVNDGLDEIVEASRPFAIKHNVSFGDFIQFAGAVGAANCNGGPQVSFYAGRSNDSQAAPDNLIPLPSDSADSILSRFSDAGFDAVEVVWLLVSHTVGSQNTVDPSIVGAPFDSTPSDFDAQFFVETMLNGTLIPGDALHDGEVLSPYPGEFRLQSDFELSR
;
A
#
# COMPACT_ATOMS: atom_id res chain seq x y z
N MET A 1 19.29 -0.92 8.51
CA MET A 1 20.04 0.32 8.87
C MET A 1 20.06 1.21 7.63
N PHE A 2 19.12 2.14 7.51
CA PHE A 2 19.02 3.02 6.33
C PHE A 2 20.29 3.87 6.21
N SER A 3 20.92 3.87 5.03
CA SER A 3 22.23 4.50 4.87
C SER A 3 22.12 6.01 4.67
N LYS A 4 21.06 6.53 4.02
CA LYS A 4 20.91 7.97 3.72
C LYS A 4 19.44 8.39 3.56
N ALA A 5 19.06 9.51 4.17
CA ALA A 5 17.78 10.15 3.91
C ALA A 5 17.83 10.84 2.53
N CYS A 6 16.95 10.44 1.62
CA CYS A 6 16.77 11.11 0.35
C CYS A 6 15.55 12.03 0.47
N ILE A 7 15.79 13.26 0.93
CA ILE A 7 14.74 14.29 0.90
C ILE A 7 14.58 14.72 -0.56
N ALA A 8 13.71 14.04 -1.29
CA ALA A 8 13.17 14.54 -2.54
C ALA A 8 12.15 15.61 -2.18
N PHE A 9 12.49 16.88 -2.40
CA PHE A 9 11.49 17.94 -2.38
C PHE A 9 10.58 17.71 -3.59
N VAL A 10 9.42 17.09 -3.37
CA VAL A 10 8.34 16.97 -4.36
C VAL A 10 7.67 18.34 -4.47
N VAL A 11 8.32 19.30 -5.10
CA VAL A 11 7.66 20.51 -5.62
C VAL A 11 8.36 20.96 -6.88
N LEU A 12 7.57 20.98 -7.96
CA LEU A 12 7.73 21.71 -9.22
C LEU A 12 8.74 22.88 -9.16
N ALA A 13 10.02 22.65 -9.46
CA ALA A 13 10.96 23.73 -9.74
C ALA A 13 12.17 23.23 -10.55
N ALA A 14 12.45 23.94 -11.65
CA ALA A 14 13.41 23.62 -12.71
C ALA A 14 14.91 23.65 -12.31
N SER A 15 15.24 23.39 -11.05
CA SER A 15 16.62 23.17 -10.60
C SER A 15 16.64 22.40 -9.28
N LEU A 16 16.39 21.09 -9.36
CA LEU A 16 16.50 20.20 -8.21
C LEU A 16 17.97 19.80 -8.04
N ALA A 17 18.56 20.17 -6.90
CA ALA A 17 19.86 19.67 -6.47
C ALA A 17 19.64 18.79 -5.24
N ALA A 18 19.95 17.49 -5.34
CA ALA A 18 19.98 16.63 -4.15
C ALA A 18 21.18 17.01 -3.28
N ALA A 19 20.94 17.18 -1.97
CA ALA A 19 22.02 17.36 -1.00
C ALA A 19 22.95 16.14 -0.90
N VAL A 20 22.47 14.97 -1.35
CA VAL A 20 23.19 13.70 -1.33
C VAL A 20 23.28 13.15 -2.76
N PRO A 21 24.49 12.93 -3.32
CA PRO A 21 24.65 12.49 -4.71
C PRO A 21 23.94 11.18 -5.07
N SER A 22 23.81 10.25 -4.13
CA SER A 22 23.08 8.99 -4.35
C SER A 22 21.58 9.17 -4.49
N CYS A 23 21.03 10.36 -4.20
CA CYS A 23 19.61 10.64 -4.36
C CYS A 23 19.26 11.17 -5.76
N CYS A 24 20.24 11.54 -6.59
CA CYS A 24 19.98 12.12 -7.91
C CYS A 24 19.22 11.17 -8.84
N VAL A 25 19.47 9.86 -8.76
CA VAL A 25 18.77 8.84 -9.57
C VAL A 25 17.25 8.88 -9.35
N TRP A 26 16.80 9.26 -8.15
CA TRP A 26 15.37 9.29 -7.83
C TRP A 26 14.63 10.44 -8.51
N PHE A 27 15.32 11.45 -9.04
CA PHE A 27 14.67 12.43 -9.92
C PHE A 27 14.38 11.83 -11.30
N ASP A 28 15.31 11.03 -11.84
CA ASP A 28 15.09 10.32 -13.11
C ASP A 28 13.98 9.26 -12.95
N VAL A 29 13.94 8.57 -11.80
CA VAL A 29 12.83 7.66 -11.46
C VAL A 29 11.52 8.44 -11.34
N LEU A 30 11.52 9.58 -10.63
CA LEU A 30 10.32 10.41 -10.43
C LEU A 30 9.71 10.84 -11.77
N ASP A 31 10.52 11.41 -12.66
CA ASP A 31 10.04 11.89 -13.96
C ASP A 31 9.44 10.73 -14.77
N ASP A 32 10.08 9.56 -14.75
CA ASP A 32 9.63 8.37 -15.48
C ASP A 32 8.33 7.79 -14.92
N ILE A 33 8.22 7.61 -13.60
CA ILE A 33 7.00 7.05 -13.00
C ILE A 33 5.83 8.04 -13.05
N GLN A 34 6.08 9.35 -12.93
CA GLN A 34 5.00 10.34 -13.07
C GLN A 34 4.44 10.33 -14.49
N GLU A 35 5.28 10.27 -15.53
CA GLU A 35 4.82 10.24 -16.91
C GLU A 35 4.18 8.90 -17.28
N ASN A 36 4.82 7.78 -16.93
CA ASN A 36 4.55 6.48 -17.54
C ASN A 36 3.84 5.48 -16.62
N LEU A 37 3.95 5.61 -15.29
CA LEU A 37 3.21 4.76 -14.34
C LEU A 37 1.94 5.48 -13.86
N PHE A 38 2.07 6.72 -13.38
CA PHE A 38 0.95 7.51 -12.85
C PHE A 38 0.28 8.40 -13.90
N HIS A 39 0.43 8.09 -15.19
CA HIS A 39 -0.31 8.74 -16.29
C HIS A 39 -0.32 10.28 -16.27
N GLY A 40 0.84 10.88 -16.00
CA GLY A 40 0.98 12.33 -15.84
C GLY A 40 0.72 12.84 -14.42
N GLY A 41 1.02 12.03 -13.41
CA GLY A 41 0.92 12.40 -11.98
C GLY A 41 -0.50 12.36 -11.41
N GLN A 42 -1.31 11.39 -11.83
CA GLN A 42 -2.66 11.17 -11.33
C GLN A 42 -2.66 10.41 -10.01
N CYS A 43 -3.64 10.72 -9.15
CA CYS A 43 -4.06 9.85 -8.04
C CYS A 43 -5.21 8.97 -8.54
N GLY A 44 -4.85 7.89 -9.22
CA GLY A 44 -5.76 6.88 -9.75
C GLY A 44 -5.24 5.48 -9.41
N GLU A 45 -5.71 4.47 -10.15
CA GLU A 45 -5.49 3.05 -9.82
C GLU A 45 -4.03 2.71 -9.50
N ASP A 46 -3.07 2.99 -10.40
CA ASP A 46 -1.65 2.67 -10.16
C ASP A 46 -1.08 3.37 -8.91
N ALA A 47 -1.57 4.57 -8.56
CA ALA A 47 -1.16 5.27 -7.35
C ALA A 47 -1.74 4.62 -6.09
N HIS A 48 -3.01 4.19 -6.14
CA HIS A 48 -3.68 3.47 -5.06
C HIS A 48 -3.03 2.09 -4.83
N GLU A 49 -2.79 1.35 -5.91
CA GLU A 49 -2.14 0.04 -5.88
C GLU A 49 -0.68 0.15 -5.43
N SER A 50 0.05 1.20 -5.84
CA SER A 50 1.40 1.46 -5.35
C SER A 50 1.41 1.71 -3.84
N LEU A 51 0.42 2.43 -3.31
CA LEU A 51 0.29 2.66 -1.88
C LEU A 51 -0.03 1.35 -1.14
N ARG A 52 -0.98 0.55 -1.63
CA ARG A 52 -1.28 -0.80 -1.12
C ARG A 52 -0.03 -1.68 -1.13
N LEU A 53 0.73 -1.69 -2.22
CA LEU A 53 1.94 -2.51 -2.36
C LEU A 53 2.99 -2.19 -1.28
N THR A 54 3.08 -0.94 -0.82
CA THR A 54 3.99 -0.59 0.30
C THR A 54 3.66 -1.36 1.57
N PHE A 55 2.38 -1.57 1.86
CA PHE A 55 1.90 -2.29 3.03
C PHE A 55 2.14 -3.78 2.91
N HIS A 56 1.82 -4.37 1.76
CA HIS A 56 1.97 -5.81 1.53
C HIS A 56 3.44 -6.26 1.49
N ASP A 57 4.36 -5.42 1.00
CA ASP A 57 5.81 -5.66 1.16
C ASP A 57 6.23 -5.48 2.63
N ALA A 58 5.86 -4.37 3.27
CA ALA A 58 6.43 -3.98 4.55
C ALA A 58 5.92 -4.76 5.77
N LEU A 59 4.62 -5.10 5.82
CA LEU A 59 4.02 -5.77 6.97
C LEU A 59 4.33 -7.27 7.02
N ALA A 60 4.91 -7.82 5.94
CA ALA A 60 5.41 -9.20 5.88
C ALA A 60 6.71 -9.37 6.71
N TYR A 61 6.59 -9.10 8.02
CA TYR A 61 7.66 -9.06 9.02
C TYR A 61 7.13 -9.48 10.39
N SER A 62 7.73 -10.52 10.97
CA SER A 62 7.35 -11.11 12.25
C SER A 62 8.56 -11.39 13.16
N PRO A 63 8.80 -10.52 14.15
CA PRO A 63 9.68 -10.79 15.29
C PRO A 63 9.27 -12.05 16.06
N ALA A 64 7.98 -12.33 16.22
CA ALA A 64 7.50 -13.55 16.90
C ALA A 64 7.98 -14.83 16.20
N LEU A 65 7.81 -14.95 14.88
CA LEU A 65 8.33 -16.09 14.11
C LEU A 65 9.85 -16.19 14.22
N THR A 66 10.54 -15.05 14.17
CA THR A 66 12.00 -15.00 14.33
C THR A 66 12.44 -15.52 15.70
N ALA A 67 11.72 -15.17 16.78
CA ALA A 67 11.98 -15.65 18.13
C ALA A 67 11.75 -17.17 18.28
N GLU A 68 10.88 -17.75 17.46
CA GLU A 68 10.68 -19.21 17.36
C GLU A 68 11.75 -19.93 16.52
N GLY A 69 12.73 -19.19 15.98
CA GLY A 69 13.77 -19.75 15.11
C GLY A 69 13.30 -20.03 13.68
N LYS A 70 12.18 -19.44 13.25
CA LYS A 70 11.68 -19.47 11.87
C LYS A 70 12.07 -18.18 11.16
N PHE A 71 12.07 -18.18 9.83
CA PHE A 71 12.15 -16.92 9.08
C PHE A 71 10.83 -16.16 9.24
N GLY A 72 10.90 -14.91 9.68
CA GLY A 72 9.73 -14.06 9.93
C GLY A 72 9.38 -13.09 8.81
N GLY A 73 10.03 -13.17 7.65
CA GLY A 73 9.92 -12.15 6.59
C GLY A 73 10.89 -10.98 6.80
N GLY A 74 11.23 -10.29 5.71
CA GLY A 74 12.22 -9.21 5.68
C GLY A 74 11.62 -7.81 5.89
N GLY A 75 10.29 -7.69 5.89
CA GLY A 75 9.59 -6.41 5.88
C GLY A 75 9.79 -5.69 4.56
N ALA A 76 9.98 -4.35 4.61
CA ALA A 76 10.13 -3.54 3.40
C ALA A 76 11.47 -3.80 2.69
N ASP A 77 11.58 -4.93 1.99
CA ASP A 77 12.78 -5.44 1.33
C ASP A 77 12.56 -5.73 -0.17
N GLY A 78 11.35 -5.52 -0.69
CA GLY A 78 10.99 -5.78 -2.08
C GLY A 78 10.82 -7.26 -2.41
N SER A 79 10.68 -8.12 -1.40
CA SER A 79 10.48 -9.56 -1.57
C SER A 79 9.24 -9.89 -2.40
N ILE A 80 8.16 -9.12 -2.26
CA ILE A 80 6.93 -9.32 -3.05
C ILE A 80 7.14 -9.15 -4.57
N ILE A 81 8.12 -8.32 -4.99
CA ILE A 81 8.53 -8.23 -6.40
C ILE A 81 9.59 -9.29 -6.72
N ALA A 82 10.59 -9.47 -5.84
CA ALA A 82 11.73 -10.35 -6.09
C ALA A 82 11.36 -11.84 -6.16
N HIS A 83 10.35 -12.25 -5.40
CA HIS A 83 9.83 -13.62 -5.26
C HIS A 83 8.33 -13.66 -5.58
N SER A 84 7.91 -12.88 -6.57
CA SER A 84 6.50 -12.74 -6.96
C SER A 84 5.87 -14.06 -7.43
N ASP A 85 6.67 -15.02 -7.89
CA ASP A 85 6.24 -16.38 -8.23
C ASP A 85 5.77 -17.19 -7.00
N VAL A 86 6.15 -16.75 -5.80
CA VAL A 86 5.74 -17.33 -4.53
C VAL A 86 4.71 -16.43 -3.84
N GLU A 87 5.04 -15.16 -3.59
CA GLU A 87 4.22 -14.29 -2.73
C GLU A 87 2.88 -13.90 -3.35
N LEU A 88 2.79 -13.80 -4.68
CA LEU A 88 1.52 -13.52 -5.36
C LEU A 88 0.61 -14.76 -5.45
N THR A 89 1.07 -15.92 -4.99
CA THR A 89 0.20 -17.11 -4.86
C THR A 89 -0.60 -17.12 -3.56
N TYR A 90 -0.29 -16.20 -2.64
CA TYR A 90 -0.95 -16.09 -1.34
C TYR A 90 -2.29 -15.37 -1.49
N PRO A 91 -3.40 -15.90 -0.91
CA PRO A 91 -4.70 -15.25 -1.00
C PRO A 91 -4.72 -13.79 -0.52
N VAL A 92 -3.87 -13.46 0.47
CA VAL A 92 -3.75 -12.09 1.01
C VAL A 92 -3.23 -11.08 -0.02
N ASN A 93 -2.51 -11.54 -1.05
CA ASN A 93 -1.90 -10.69 -2.07
C ASN A 93 -2.69 -10.67 -3.39
N ASP A 94 -3.92 -11.18 -3.39
CA ASP A 94 -4.75 -11.21 -4.59
C ASP A 94 -4.97 -9.79 -5.15
N GLY A 95 -4.84 -9.67 -6.49
CA GLY A 95 -4.89 -8.40 -7.21
C GLY A 95 -3.68 -7.48 -7.06
N LEU A 96 -2.50 -7.97 -6.61
CA LEU A 96 -1.25 -7.19 -6.64
C LEU A 96 -0.33 -7.52 -7.81
N ASP A 97 -0.68 -8.53 -8.62
CA ASP A 97 0.13 -8.98 -9.74
C ASP A 97 0.29 -7.90 -10.82
N GLU A 98 -0.76 -7.16 -11.12
CA GLU A 98 -0.72 -6.06 -12.09
C GLU A 98 0.29 -4.99 -11.68
N ILE A 99 0.16 -4.41 -10.48
CA ILE A 99 1.08 -3.36 -10.02
C ILE A 99 2.52 -3.86 -9.79
N VAL A 100 2.70 -5.12 -9.37
CA VAL A 100 4.04 -5.73 -9.23
C VAL A 100 4.74 -5.82 -10.58
N GLU A 101 4.04 -6.31 -11.61
CA GLU A 101 4.62 -6.44 -12.95
C GLU A 101 4.75 -5.08 -13.66
N ALA A 102 3.87 -4.11 -13.37
CA ALA A 102 4.02 -2.73 -13.83
C ALA A 102 5.22 -2.01 -13.19
N SER A 103 5.47 -2.25 -11.90
CA SER A 103 6.56 -1.63 -11.12
C SER A 103 7.95 -2.18 -11.47
N ARG A 104 8.04 -3.50 -11.68
CA ARG A 104 9.29 -4.23 -11.94
C ARG A 104 10.20 -3.60 -13.02
N PRO A 105 9.71 -3.25 -14.24
CA PRO A 105 10.57 -2.71 -15.29
C PRO A 105 11.20 -1.37 -14.93
N PHE A 106 10.54 -0.53 -14.14
CA PHE A 106 11.10 0.76 -13.70
C PHE A 106 12.26 0.55 -12.73
N ALA A 107 12.09 -0.28 -11.71
CA ALA A 107 13.15 -0.59 -10.75
C ALA A 107 14.40 -1.16 -11.46
N ILE A 108 14.21 -2.07 -12.41
CA ILE A 108 15.29 -2.66 -13.22
C ILE A 108 15.95 -1.62 -14.12
N LYS A 109 15.16 -0.82 -14.85
CA LYS A 109 15.64 0.21 -15.80
C LYS A 109 16.52 1.24 -15.09
N HIS A 110 16.12 1.67 -13.89
CA HIS A 110 16.85 2.67 -13.10
C HIS A 110 17.91 2.06 -12.17
N ASN A 111 18.06 0.74 -12.15
CA ASN A 111 19.02 0.02 -11.31
C ASN A 111 18.92 0.40 -9.83
N VAL A 112 17.68 0.47 -9.33
CA VAL A 112 17.35 0.68 -7.91
C VAL A 112 16.83 -0.62 -7.30
N SER A 113 16.87 -0.78 -5.97
CA SER A 113 16.31 -1.98 -5.34
C SER A 113 14.79 -1.98 -5.41
N PHE A 114 14.19 -3.17 -5.43
CA PHE A 114 12.74 -3.31 -5.46
C PHE A 114 12.10 -2.70 -4.21
N GLY A 115 12.66 -2.97 -3.02
CA GLY A 115 12.13 -2.39 -1.79
C GLY A 115 12.24 -0.86 -1.75
N ASP A 116 13.30 -0.27 -2.32
CA ASP A 116 13.35 1.20 -2.41
C ASP A 116 12.34 1.72 -3.44
N PHE A 117 12.18 1.05 -4.57
CA PHE A 117 11.22 1.44 -5.60
C PHE A 117 9.78 1.40 -5.10
N ILE A 118 9.35 0.33 -4.44
CA ILE A 118 7.99 0.18 -3.89
C ILE A 118 7.66 1.37 -2.97
N GLN A 119 8.57 1.65 -2.03
CA GLN A 119 8.36 2.71 -1.03
C GLN A 119 8.45 4.10 -1.66
N PHE A 120 9.25 4.27 -2.72
CA PHE A 120 9.29 5.51 -3.50
C PHE A 120 7.99 5.73 -4.28
N ALA A 121 7.52 4.70 -5.00
CA ALA A 121 6.30 4.75 -5.81
C ALA A 121 5.07 5.03 -4.94
N GLY A 122 4.92 4.35 -3.79
CA GLY A 122 3.82 4.64 -2.86
C GLY A 122 3.88 6.05 -2.28
N ALA A 123 5.06 6.56 -1.95
CA ALA A 123 5.22 7.94 -1.48
C ALA A 123 4.87 8.98 -2.55
N VAL A 124 5.29 8.76 -3.81
CA VAL A 124 4.97 9.64 -4.93
C VAL A 124 3.49 9.56 -5.30
N GLY A 125 2.93 8.35 -5.38
CA GLY A 125 1.51 8.12 -5.67
C GLY A 125 0.59 8.80 -4.65
N ALA A 126 0.87 8.63 -3.35
CA ALA A 126 0.13 9.31 -2.30
C ALA A 126 0.25 10.84 -2.38
N ALA A 127 1.41 11.37 -2.79
CA ALA A 127 1.62 12.81 -2.96
C ALA A 127 0.89 13.41 -4.19
N ASN A 128 0.45 12.58 -5.14
CA ASN A 128 -0.37 13.01 -6.27
C ASN A 128 -1.84 13.27 -5.86
N CYS A 129 -2.29 12.71 -4.74
CA CYS A 129 -3.65 12.86 -4.25
C CYS A 129 -3.88 14.25 -3.66
N ASN A 130 -5.08 14.80 -3.80
CA ASN A 130 -5.35 16.14 -3.27
C ASN A 130 -5.30 16.11 -1.74
N GLY A 131 -4.45 16.94 -1.12
CA GLY A 131 -4.23 16.87 0.33
C GLY A 131 -3.33 15.71 0.77
N GLY A 132 -2.74 14.98 -0.17
CA GLY A 132 -1.88 13.83 0.05
C GLY A 132 -0.68 14.11 0.95
N PRO A 133 -0.21 13.11 1.71
CA PRO A 133 0.89 13.27 2.63
C PRO A 133 2.23 13.41 1.90
N GLN A 134 3.13 14.21 2.46
CA GLN A 134 4.53 14.19 2.06
C GLN A 134 5.28 13.12 2.87
N VAL A 135 5.18 11.87 2.44
CA VAL A 135 5.87 10.74 3.09
C VAL A 135 7.37 10.87 2.92
N SER A 136 8.13 10.61 3.99
CA SER A 136 9.59 10.65 3.93
C SER A 136 10.14 9.45 3.16
N PHE A 137 11.00 9.70 2.18
CA PHE A 137 11.67 8.65 1.44
C PHE A 137 13.11 8.42 1.91
N TYR A 138 13.44 7.16 2.17
CA TYR A 138 14.78 6.68 2.52
C TYR A 138 15.18 5.57 1.56
N ALA A 139 16.39 5.67 1.02
CA ALA A 139 16.95 4.68 0.11
C ALA A 139 18.08 3.89 0.76
N GLY A 140 18.33 2.69 0.23
CA GLY A 140 19.41 1.79 0.60
C GLY A 140 18.96 0.38 1.00
N ARG A 141 17.73 -0.05 0.67
CA ARG A 141 17.30 -1.44 0.84
C ARG A 141 18.09 -2.35 -0.09
N SER A 142 18.41 -3.56 0.39
CA SER A 142 19.08 -4.59 -0.40
C SER A 142 18.06 -5.34 -1.25
N ASN A 143 18.47 -5.82 -2.44
CA ASN A 143 17.69 -6.82 -3.19
C ASN A 143 17.93 -8.26 -2.72
N ASP A 144 18.85 -8.47 -1.75
CA ASP A 144 19.07 -9.77 -1.12
C ASP A 144 17.95 -10.05 -0.11
N SER A 145 16.93 -10.76 -0.57
CA SER A 145 15.72 -11.11 0.19
C SER A 145 15.33 -12.58 0.01
N GLN A 146 14.37 -13.04 0.81
CA GLN A 146 13.72 -14.34 0.69
C GLN A 146 12.21 -14.11 0.63
N ALA A 147 11.47 -14.97 -0.05
CA ALA A 147 10.01 -14.93 -0.06
C ALA A 147 9.48 -14.87 1.39
N ALA A 148 8.63 -13.89 1.68
CA ALA A 148 8.05 -13.74 2.99
C ALA A 148 7.14 -14.95 3.34
N PRO A 149 7.03 -15.33 4.62
CA PRO A 149 6.02 -16.31 5.03
C PRO A 149 4.61 -15.81 4.72
N ASP A 150 3.75 -16.72 4.28
CA ASP A 150 2.31 -16.47 4.13
C ASP A 150 1.64 -16.14 5.48
N ASN A 151 0.43 -15.57 5.43
CA ASN A 151 -0.42 -15.19 6.57
C ASN A 151 0.20 -14.13 7.51
N LEU A 152 1.07 -13.26 6.97
CA LEU A 152 1.60 -12.08 7.69
C LEU A 152 0.88 -10.77 7.34
N ILE A 153 -0.02 -10.81 6.36
CA ILE A 153 -0.88 -9.69 5.97
C ILE A 153 -2.32 -9.99 6.42
N PRO A 154 -3.01 -9.06 7.09
CA PRO A 154 -4.41 -9.25 7.49
C PRO A 154 -5.35 -9.37 6.29
N LEU A 155 -6.37 -10.20 6.43
CA LEU A 155 -7.51 -10.28 5.51
C LEU A 155 -8.63 -9.32 5.94
N PRO A 156 -9.48 -8.88 5.00
CA PRO A 156 -10.64 -8.06 5.35
C PRO A 156 -11.68 -8.79 6.19
N SER A 157 -11.67 -10.13 6.21
CA SER A 157 -12.53 -10.98 7.05
C SER A 157 -11.93 -11.30 8.43
N ASP A 158 -10.69 -10.88 8.71
CA ASP A 158 -10.08 -11.05 10.03
C ASP A 158 -10.77 -10.18 11.08
N SER A 159 -10.85 -10.68 12.32
CA SER A 159 -11.39 -9.89 13.42
C SER A 159 -10.46 -8.74 13.80
N ALA A 160 -11.04 -7.66 14.33
CA ALA A 160 -10.27 -6.53 14.88
C ALA A 160 -9.12 -6.98 15.83
N ASP A 161 -9.37 -7.93 16.73
CA ASP A 161 -8.34 -8.45 17.64
C ASP A 161 -7.18 -9.16 16.91
N SER A 162 -7.48 -9.90 15.84
CA SER A 162 -6.48 -10.58 15.01
C SER A 162 -5.60 -9.55 14.28
N ILE A 163 -6.25 -8.55 13.67
CA ILE A 163 -5.58 -7.45 12.96
C ILE A 163 -4.65 -6.70 13.92
N LEU A 164 -5.17 -6.23 15.07
CA LEU A 164 -4.37 -5.50 16.05
C LEU A 164 -3.21 -6.34 16.60
N SER A 165 -3.39 -7.66 16.76
CA SER A 165 -2.31 -8.56 17.18
C SER A 165 -1.23 -8.72 16.11
N ARG A 166 -1.61 -8.81 14.82
CA ARG A 166 -0.69 -8.89 13.68
C ARG A 166 0.15 -7.61 13.55
N PHE A 167 -0.49 -6.45 13.65
CA PHE A 167 0.20 -5.15 13.64
C PHE A 167 1.12 -4.97 14.86
N SER A 168 0.70 -5.42 16.04
CA SER A 168 1.52 -5.38 17.26
C SER A 168 2.79 -6.22 17.13
N ASP A 169 2.72 -7.41 16.52
CA ASP A 169 3.92 -8.20 16.20
C ASP A 169 4.86 -7.44 15.26
N ALA A 170 4.32 -6.75 14.24
CA ALA A 170 5.11 -5.91 13.34
C ALA A 170 5.60 -4.58 13.98
N GLY A 171 5.17 -4.26 15.20
CA GLY A 171 5.66 -3.12 15.99
C GLY A 171 4.77 -1.88 16.01
N PHE A 172 3.49 -2.00 15.63
CA PHE A 172 2.52 -0.90 15.63
C PHE A 172 1.53 -1.03 16.79
N ASP A 173 1.19 0.09 17.42
CA ASP A 173 0.07 0.15 18.36
C ASP A 173 -1.28 0.34 17.65
N ALA A 174 -2.38 0.18 18.39
CA ALA A 174 -3.72 0.27 17.82
C ALA A 174 -4.07 1.64 17.22
N VAL A 175 -3.50 2.73 17.75
CA VAL A 175 -3.72 4.08 17.20
C VAL A 175 -2.98 4.22 15.87
N GLU A 176 -1.76 3.68 15.79
CA GLU A 176 -0.99 3.64 14.55
C GLU A 176 -1.67 2.80 13.47
N VAL A 177 -2.36 1.71 13.82
CA VAL A 177 -3.20 0.97 12.85
C VAL A 177 -4.28 1.86 12.24
N VAL A 178 -5.01 2.61 13.06
CA VAL A 178 -6.04 3.55 12.59
C VAL A 178 -5.42 4.65 11.73
N TRP A 179 -4.24 5.15 12.08
CA TRP A 179 -3.52 6.13 11.25
C TRP A 179 -3.13 5.57 9.89
N LEU A 180 -2.71 4.30 9.82
CA LEU A 180 -2.35 3.66 8.55
C LEU A 180 -3.58 3.40 7.67
N LEU A 181 -4.73 3.06 8.27
CA LEU A 181 -5.99 2.84 7.54
C LEU A 181 -6.50 4.07 6.79
N VAL A 182 -5.99 5.28 7.06
CA VAL A 182 -6.30 6.45 6.22
C VAL A 182 -5.97 6.20 4.74
N SER A 183 -5.06 5.27 4.42
CA SER A 183 -4.78 4.89 3.02
C SER A 183 -6.03 4.46 2.25
N HIS A 184 -7.06 3.94 2.93
CA HIS A 184 -8.32 3.55 2.28
C HIS A 184 -9.12 4.75 1.75
N THR A 185 -8.82 6.00 2.16
CA THR A 185 -9.43 7.20 1.58
C THR A 185 -9.04 7.43 0.11
N VAL A 186 -7.95 6.80 -0.33
CA VAL A 186 -7.51 6.80 -1.74
C VAL A 186 -7.33 5.35 -2.20
N GLY A 187 -8.41 4.57 -2.05
CA GLY A 187 -8.42 3.14 -2.33
C GLY A 187 -9.76 2.61 -2.84
N SER A 188 -9.69 1.47 -3.51
CA SER A 188 -10.79 0.73 -4.11
C SER A 188 -10.54 -0.77 -3.99
N GLN A 189 -11.57 -1.58 -4.23
CA GLN A 189 -11.46 -3.03 -4.28
C GLN A 189 -11.60 -3.55 -5.72
N ASN A 190 -10.84 -4.61 -6.04
CA ASN A 190 -10.91 -5.30 -7.33
C ASN A 190 -11.26 -6.79 -7.20
N THR A 191 -11.00 -7.40 -6.05
CA THR A 191 -11.05 -8.88 -5.90
C THR A 191 -12.07 -9.38 -4.89
N VAL A 192 -12.57 -8.55 -3.96
CA VAL A 192 -13.53 -8.99 -2.95
C VAL A 192 -14.90 -9.23 -3.58
N ASP A 193 -15.40 -8.26 -4.35
CA ASP A 193 -16.59 -8.40 -5.20
C ASP A 193 -16.22 -8.13 -6.67
N PRO A 194 -16.01 -9.20 -7.46
CA PRO A 194 -15.71 -9.07 -8.89
C PRO A 194 -16.84 -8.48 -9.75
N SER A 195 -18.05 -8.29 -9.21
CA SER A 195 -19.16 -7.65 -9.93
C SER A 195 -19.07 -6.12 -9.94
N ILE A 196 -18.29 -5.53 -9.02
CA ILE A 196 -18.14 -4.08 -8.82
C ILE A 196 -16.67 -3.66 -8.67
N VAL A 197 -15.81 -4.17 -9.56
CA VAL A 197 -14.38 -3.83 -9.65
C VAL A 197 -14.19 -2.30 -9.67
N GLY A 198 -13.25 -1.81 -8.87
CA GLY A 198 -12.94 -0.39 -8.73
C GLY A 198 -13.90 0.38 -7.82
N ALA A 199 -14.83 -0.27 -7.12
CA ALA A 199 -15.68 0.39 -6.14
C ALA A 199 -14.81 0.95 -4.98
N PRO A 200 -14.85 2.27 -4.71
CA PRO A 200 -14.01 2.92 -3.71
C PRO A 200 -14.50 2.68 -2.28
N PHE A 201 -13.61 2.86 -1.31
CA PHE A 201 -13.96 2.76 0.12
C PHE A 201 -14.59 4.03 0.70
N ASP A 202 -14.54 5.15 -0.03
CA ASP A 202 -15.23 6.39 0.30
C ASP A 202 -15.71 7.15 -0.96
N SER A 203 -16.36 8.29 -0.77
CA SER A 203 -16.92 9.09 -1.88
C SER A 203 -15.89 9.90 -2.67
N THR A 204 -14.64 9.97 -2.24
CA THR A 204 -13.61 10.89 -2.74
C THR A 204 -12.25 10.18 -2.94
N PRO A 205 -12.16 9.11 -3.75
CA PRO A 205 -10.98 8.25 -3.81
C PRO A 205 -9.72 8.88 -4.41
N SER A 206 -9.75 10.16 -4.79
CA SER A 206 -8.57 10.92 -5.23
C SER A 206 -8.20 12.07 -4.29
N ASP A 207 -8.96 12.26 -3.22
CA ASP A 207 -8.74 13.26 -2.18
C ASP A 207 -8.29 12.55 -0.90
N PHE A 208 -7.11 12.90 -0.40
CA PHE A 208 -6.58 12.34 0.83
C PHE A 208 -7.18 13.08 2.03
N ASP A 209 -8.41 12.72 2.39
CA ASP A 209 -9.19 13.42 3.40
C ASP A 209 -9.67 12.49 4.54
N ALA A 210 -10.79 12.82 5.17
CA ALA A 210 -11.34 12.08 6.30
C ALA A 210 -12.69 11.42 5.97
N GLN A 211 -13.13 11.43 4.71
CA GLN A 211 -14.41 10.87 4.29
C GLN A 211 -14.47 9.37 4.58
N PHE A 212 -13.41 8.60 4.30
CA PHE A 212 -13.29 7.22 4.74
C PHE A 212 -13.67 7.00 6.22
N PHE A 213 -13.12 7.78 7.15
CA PHE A 213 -13.44 7.66 8.57
C PHE A 213 -14.88 8.06 8.89
N VAL A 214 -15.42 9.09 8.22
CA VAL A 214 -16.80 9.55 8.42
C VAL A 214 -17.80 8.51 7.91
N GLU A 215 -17.55 7.97 6.73
CA GLU A 215 -18.49 7.14 5.98
C GLU A 215 -18.52 5.71 6.52
N THR A 216 -17.37 5.14 6.90
CA THR A 216 -17.30 3.83 7.59
C THR A 216 -18.14 3.78 8.87
N MET A 217 -18.27 4.89 9.59
CA MET A 217 -19.12 5.00 10.79
C MET A 217 -20.64 5.04 10.48
N LEU A 218 -21.04 5.31 9.24
CA LEU A 218 -22.45 5.30 8.85
C LEU A 218 -23.05 3.89 8.97
N ASN A 219 -24.37 3.82 9.10
CA ASN A 219 -25.08 2.54 9.03
C ASN A 219 -25.04 2.01 7.60
N GLY A 220 -24.57 0.77 7.42
CA GLY A 220 -24.72 0.05 6.17
C GLY A 220 -26.19 -0.25 5.89
N THR A 221 -26.67 0.07 4.69
CA THR A 221 -28.10 -0.04 4.32
C THR A 221 -28.36 -0.84 3.05
N LEU A 222 -27.31 -1.12 2.26
CA LEU A 222 -27.44 -1.82 0.99
C LEU A 222 -26.28 -2.77 0.72
N ILE A 223 -26.53 -3.75 -0.15
CA ILE A 223 -25.49 -4.57 -0.79
C ILE A 223 -25.04 -3.79 -2.03
N PRO A 224 -23.75 -3.44 -2.18
CA PRO A 224 -23.28 -2.60 -3.27
C PRO A 224 -23.27 -3.35 -4.62
N GLY A 225 -22.97 -4.65 -4.61
CA GLY A 225 -23.03 -5.53 -5.78
C GLY A 225 -24.25 -6.46 -5.80
N ASP A 226 -24.08 -7.66 -6.35
CA ASP A 226 -25.16 -8.65 -6.49
C ASP A 226 -25.45 -9.43 -5.18
N ALA A 227 -24.43 -9.61 -4.33
CA ALA A 227 -24.49 -10.30 -3.04
C ALA A 227 -23.31 -9.85 -2.15
N LEU A 228 -23.35 -10.18 -0.85
CA LEU A 228 -22.18 -9.98 0.02
C LEU A 228 -21.17 -11.13 -0.16
N HIS A 229 -19.88 -10.77 -0.17
CA HIS A 229 -18.75 -11.69 -0.27
C HIS A 229 -17.98 -11.81 1.07
N ASP A 230 -17.01 -12.72 1.15
CA ASP A 230 -16.18 -12.87 2.36
C ASP A 230 -15.35 -11.60 2.59
N GLY A 231 -15.43 -11.02 3.79
CA GLY A 231 -14.79 -9.73 4.10
C GLY A 231 -15.55 -8.49 3.63
N GLU A 232 -16.78 -8.63 3.14
CA GLU A 232 -17.66 -7.52 2.74
C GLU A 232 -18.84 -7.34 3.72
N VAL A 233 -19.23 -6.10 3.98
CA VAL A 233 -20.46 -5.76 4.72
C VAL A 233 -21.30 -4.73 3.96
N LEU A 234 -22.52 -4.48 4.46
CA LEU A 234 -23.42 -3.49 3.86
C LEU A 234 -22.76 -2.10 3.79
N SER A 235 -22.84 -1.51 2.60
CA SER A 235 -22.41 -0.15 2.29
C SER A 235 -23.51 0.87 2.65
N PRO A 236 -23.19 2.13 2.98
CA PRO A 236 -24.15 3.12 3.44
C PRO A 236 -24.88 3.83 2.29
N TYR A 237 -24.28 3.89 1.09
CA TYR A 237 -24.87 4.52 -0.09
C TYR A 237 -24.36 3.89 -1.41
N PRO A 238 -25.07 4.07 -2.54
CA PRO A 238 -24.73 3.39 -3.80
C PRO A 238 -23.36 3.82 -4.33
N GLY A 239 -22.54 2.85 -4.72
CA GLY A 239 -21.21 3.08 -5.32
C GLY A 239 -20.03 2.93 -4.35
N GLU A 240 -20.23 3.07 -3.04
CA GLU A 240 -19.20 2.76 -2.02
C GLU A 240 -19.12 1.26 -1.78
N PHE A 241 -17.91 0.74 -1.57
CA PHE A 241 -17.63 -0.59 -1.04
C PHE A 241 -17.21 -0.51 0.43
N ARG A 242 -17.58 -1.50 1.25
CA ARG A 242 -17.18 -1.53 2.66
C ARG A 242 -16.60 -2.89 3.08
N LEU A 243 -15.33 -2.86 3.50
CA LEU A 243 -14.67 -3.99 4.12
C LEU A 243 -15.24 -4.29 5.51
N GLN A 244 -15.33 -5.56 5.86
CA GLN A 244 -15.73 -6.01 7.19
C GLN A 244 -14.74 -5.51 8.26
N SER A 245 -13.43 -5.63 8.01
CA SER A 245 -12.38 -5.17 8.92
C SER A 245 -12.48 -3.68 9.27
N ASP A 246 -12.73 -2.83 8.27
CA ASP A 246 -12.86 -1.38 8.47
C ASP A 246 -14.10 -1.05 9.29
N PHE A 247 -15.21 -1.74 9.00
CA PHE A 247 -16.43 -1.63 9.80
C PHE A 247 -16.18 -2.03 11.25
N GLU A 248 -15.52 -3.16 11.51
CA GLU A 248 -15.24 -3.64 12.87
C GLU A 248 -14.30 -2.70 13.64
N LEU A 249 -13.24 -2.20 13.00
CA LEU A 249 -12.27 -1.27 13.62
C LEU A 249 -12.84 0.13 13.89
N SER A 250 -13.96 0.49 13.25
CA SER A 250 -14.63 1.79 13.44
C SER A 250 -15.55 1.87 14.67
N ARG A 251 -15.77 0.77 15.41
CA ARG A 251 -16.80 0.65 16.47
C ARG A 251 -16.24 0.51 17.88
#